data_AF-T0N4U1-F1
#
_entry.id   AF-T0N4U1-F1
#
_cell.length_a   1.000
_cell.length_b   1.000
_cell.length_c   1.000
_cell.angle_alpha   90.00
_cell.angle_beta   90.00
_cell.angle_gamma   90.00
#
_symmetry.space_group_name_H-M   'P 1'
#
loop_
_entity.id
_entity.type
_entity.pdbx_description
1 polymer ?
#
loop_
_entity_poly.entity_id
_entity_poly.type
_entity_poly.pdbx_seq_one_letter_code
_entity_poly.pdbx_strand_id
1 'polypeptide(L)'
;MVSIHPTNKIHPFYAMVSYLIGLGLVYLSIYLSIHLNFSSSFIARLPLVFPIVFSMIAIMFGTLFLMRREYGWFFRTGIMSLAVTLFFFPLALVAISMDATFVVWGPLIVFAVLSFIAGLVRLVIQGGIQAFRKYKRGEEF
;
A
#
# COMPACT_ATOMS: atom_id res chain seq x y z
N MET A 1 27.79 21.36 16.34
CA MET A 1 26.48 20.69 16.22
C MET A 1 26.06 20.72 14.76
N VAL A 2 26.16 19.58 14.07
CA VAL A 2 25.68 19.47 12.68
C VAL A 2 24.15 19.44 12.76
N SER A 3 23.52 20.55 12.39
CA SER A 3 22.08 20.60 12.13
C SER A 3 21.82 19.71 10.91
N ILE A 4 21.48 18.44 11.16
CA ILE A 4 20.88 17.57 10.16
C ILE A 4 19.48 18.14 9.94
N HIS A 5 19.34 19.14 9.08
CA HIS A 5 18.04 19.44 8.50
C HIS A 5 17.62 18.18 7.74
N PRO A 6 16.59 17.44 8.21
CA PRO A 6 16.10 16.31 7.43
C PRO A 6 15.61 16.91 6.12
N THR A 7 16.28 16.59 5.02
CA THR A 7 15.93 17.09 3.71
C THR A 7 14.47 16.74 3.47
N ASN A 8 13.61 17.76 3.48
CA ASN A 8 12.18 17.67 3.29
C ASN A 8 11.83 17.50 1.80
N LYS A 9 12.64 16.70 1.11
CA LYS A 9 12.60 16.50 -0.33
C LYS A 9 11.89 15.19 -0.61
N ILE A 10 10.95 15.24 -1.54
CA ILE A 10 10.31 14.07 -2.13
C ILE A 10 11.37 13.33 -2.94
N HIS A 11 11.35 12.00 -2.92
CA HIS A 11 12.29 11.17 -3.68
C HIS A 11 11.56 10.35 -4.74
N PRO A 12 11.19 10.95 -5.88
CA PRO A 12 10.33 10.32 -6.87
C PRO A 12 11.00 9.12 -7.54
N PHE A 13 12.33 9.13 -7.69
CA PHE A 13 13.08 8.01 -8.24
C PHE A 13 12.97 6.76 -7.34
N TYR A 14 13.22 6.89 -6.03
CA TYR A 14 13.08 5.78 -5.09
C TYR A 14 11.64 5.29 -4.97
N ALA A 15 10.68 6.21 -5.05
CA ALA A 15 9.27 5.85 -5.12
C ALA A 15 8.97 4.98 -6.33
N MET A 16 9.38 5.41 -7.52
CA MET A 16 9.18 4.69 -8.78
C MET A 16 9.80 3.30 -8.72
N VAL A 17 11.06 3.19 -8.29
CA VAL A 17 11.74 1.89 -8.15
C VAL A 17 10.97 0.97 -7.20
N SER A 18 10.49 1.51 -6.08
CA SER A 18 9.73 0.73 -5.10
C SER A 18 8.38 0.25 -5.64
N TYR A 19 7.65 1.08 -6.39
CA TYR A 19 6.42 0.68 -7.06
C TYR A 19 6.65 -0.38 -8.14
N LEU A 20 7.71 -0.25 -8.95
CA LEU A 20 8.07 -1.24 -9.96
C LEU A 20 8.42 -2.59 -9.33
N ILE A 21 9.18 -2.59 -8.22
CA ILE A 21 9.46 -3.81 -7.45
C ILE A 21 8.15 -4.42 -6.93
N GLY A 22 7.24 -3.61 -6.38
CA GLY A 22 5.94 -4.08 -5.93
C GLY A 22 5.13 -4.75 -7.04
N LEU A 23 4.99 -4.06 -8.18
CA LEU A 23 4.31 -4.60 -9.37
C LEU A 23 4.93 -5.91 -9.85
N GLY A 24 6.27 -5.97 -9.94
CA GLY A 24 6.99 -7.17 -10.35
C GLY A 24 6.74 -8.36 -9.42
N LEU A 25 6.64 -8.12 -8.11
CA LEU A 25 6.35 -9.17 -7.13
C LEU A 25 4.91 -9.68 -7.21
N VAL A 26 3.91 -8.80 -7.40
CA VAL A 26 2.52 -9.25 -7.63
C VAL A 26 2.44 -10.05 -8.93
N TYR A 27 3.06 -9.56 -10.00
CA TYR A 27 3.11 -10.28 -11.26
C TYR A 27 3.77 -11.65 -11.12
N LEU A 28 4.88 -11.74 -10.38
CA LEU A 28 5.53 -13.01 -10.08
C LEU A 28 4.58 -13.98 -9.37
N SER A 29 3.82 -13.50 -8.38
CA SER A 29 2.82 -14.34 -7.68
C SER A 29 1.74 -14.85 -8.64
N ILE A 30 1.20 -13.99 -9.50
CA ILE A 30 0.21 -14.35 -10.53
C ILE A 30 0.81 -15.38 -11.50
N TYR A 31 2.01 -15.11 -12.01
CA TYR A 31 2.70 -15.98 -12.95
C TYR A 31 2.93 -17.38 -12.37
N LEU A 32 3.48 -17.45 -11.15
CA LEU A 32 3.70 -18.72 -10.45
C LEU A 32 2.39 -19.47 -10.23
N SER A 33 1.31 -18.77 -9.91
CA SER A 33 0.00 -19.40 -9.69
C SER A 33 -0.61 -20.01 -10.94
N ILE A 34 -0.26 -19.53 -12.13
CA ILE A 34 -0.80 -20.03 -13.39
C ILE A 34 0.07 -21.17 -13.93
N HIS A 35 1.39 -21.07 -13.79
CA HIS A 35 2.33 -22.00 -14.43
C HIS A 35 2.78 -23.15 -13.53
N LEU A 36 2.57 -23.06 -12.21
CA LEU A 36 2.98 -24.10 -11.26
C LEU A 36 1.77 -24.66 -10.52
N ASN A 37 1.68 -25.98 -10.47
CA ASN A 37 0.72 -26.68 -9.64
C ASN A 37 1.23 -26.79 -8.21
N PHE A 38 0.65 -26.00 -7.32
CA PHE A 38 0.92 -26.08 -5.89
C PHE A 38 -0.07 -27.05 -5.22
N SER A 39 0.43 -27.83 -4.25
CA SER A 39 -0.44 -28.70 -3.46
C SER A 39 -1.42 -27.88 -2.60
N SER A 40 -2.38 -28.56 -1.97
CA SER A 40 -3.35 -27.93 -1.08
C SER A 40 -2.74 -27.44 0.24
N SER A 41 -1.53 -27.88 0.60
CA SER A 41 -0.91 -27.50 1.86
C SER A 41 -0.49 -26.03 1.86
N PHE A 42 -0.65 -25.37 3.01
CA PHE A 42 -0.30 -23.96 3.16
C PHE A 42 1.19 -23.71 2.86
N ILE A 43 2.08 -24.59 3.33
CA ILE A 43 3.53 -24.48 3.13
C ILE A 43 3.87 -24.48 1.64
N ALA A 44 3.22 -25.32 0.85
CA ALA A 44 3.45 -25.37 -0.59
C ALA A 44 3.04 -24.06 -1.29
N ARG A 45 2.06 -23.33 -0.75
CA ARG A 45 1.53 -22.08 -1.33
C ARG A 45 2.27 -20.82 -0.88
N LEU A 46 3.18 -20.92 0.10
CA LEU A 46 4.00 -19.79 0.57
C LEU A 46 4.70 -19.01 -0.56
N PRO A 47 5.27 -19.66 -1.60
CA PRO A 47 5.90 -18.95 -2.72
C PRO A 47 4.95 -18.02 -3.49
N LEU A 48 3.63 -18.24 -3.42
CA LEU A 48 2.62 -17.36 -3.99
C LEU A 48 2.33 -16.17 -3.06
N VAL A 49 2.27 -16.41 -1.76
CA VAL A 49 1.85 -15.41 -0.76
C VAL A 49 2.98 -14.44 -0.43
N PHE A 50 4.23 -14.91 -0.32
CA PHE A 50 5.36 -14.06 0.05
C PHE A 50 5.54 -12.85 -0.89
N PRO A 51 5.55 -13.00 -2.23
CA PRO A 51 5.67 -11.86 -3.13
C PRO A 51 4.56 -10.82 -2.94
N ILE A 52 3.33 -11.24 -2.62
CA ILE A 52 2.22 -10.31 -2.36
C ILE A 52 2.51 -9.46 -1.11
N VAL A 53 2.98 -10.08 -0.02
CA VAL A 53 3.32 -9.38 1.22
C VAL A 53 4.46 -8.39 1.00
N PHE A 54 5.54 -8.81 0.33
CA PHE A 54 6.66 -7.92 0.01
C PHE A 54 6.27 -6.82 -0.97
N SER A 55 5.35 -7.07 -1.89
CA SER A 55 4.79 -6.02 -2.74
C SER A 55 4.07 -4.96 -1.92
N MET A 56 3.26 -5.37 -0.93
CA MET A 56 2.54 -4.42 -0.09
C MET A 56 3.53 -3.49 0.63
N ILE A 57 4.59 -4.07 1.18
CA ILE A 57 5.68 -3.34 1.85
C ILE A 57 6.34 -2.35 0.87
N ALA A 58 6.69 -2.81 -0.33
CA ALA A 58 7.29 -1.96 -1.36
C ALA A 58 6.37 -0.78 -1.74
N ILE A 59 5.08 -1.02 -2.00
CA ILE A 59 4.11 0.04 -2.30
C ILE A 59 4.00 1.05 -1.15
N MET A 60 3.99 0.59 0.10
CA MET A 60 3.96 1.46 1.28
C MET A 60 5.23 2.32 1.36
N PHE A 61 6.41 1.75 1.16
CA PHE A 61 7.67 2.52 1.12
C PHE A 61 7.71 3.50 -0.05
N GLY A 62 7.29 3.08 -1.24
CA GLY A 62 7.17 3.96 -2.41
C GLY A 62 6.30 5.17 -2.12
N THR A 63 5.17 4.95 -1.46
CA THR A 63 4.24 6.00 -1.04
C THR A 63 4.87 6.94 -0.01
N LEU A 64 5.68 6.43 0.93
CA LEU A 64 6.42 7.28 1.87
C LEU A 64 7.44 8.18 1.19
N PHE A 65 8.11 7.71 0.13
CA PHE A 65 9.07 8.52 -0.61
C PHE A 65 8.41 9.67 -1.39
N LEU A 66 7.11 9.57 -1.70
CA LEU A 66 6.31 10.63 -2.31
C LEU A 66 5.75 11.65 -1.32
N MET A 67 5.91 11.42 -0.01
CA MET A 67 5.37 12.30 1.02
C MET A 67 6.43 13.15 1.70
N ARG A 68 6.07 14.41 1.93
CA ARG A 68 6.85 15.28 2.82
C ARG A 68 6.76 14.76 4.25
N ARG A 69 7.86 14.92 5.00
CA ARG A 69 7.94 14.50 6.40
C ARG A 69 7.09 15.37 7.34
N GLU A 70 6.69 16.55 6.87
CA GLU A 70 5.83 17.50 7.57
C GLU A 70 4.42 16.97 7.84
N TYR A 71 3.93 16.07 6.98
CA TYR A 71 2.61 15.50 7.18
C TYR A 71 2.58 14.61 8.42
N GLY A 72 1.53 14.77 9.23
CA GLY A 72 1.31 13.95 10.42
C GLY A 72 1.27 12.45 10.09
N TRP A 73 1.73 11.62 11.02
CA TRP A 73 1.83 10.16 10.82
C TRP A 73 0.49 9.53 10.41
N PHE A 74 -0.62 10.00 10.99
CA PHE A 74 -1.97 9.54 10.66
C PHE A 74 -2.34 9.79 9.18
N PHE A 75 -1.88 10.91 8.61
CA PHE A 75 -2.09 11.24 7.19
C PHE A 75 -1.32 10.30 6.30
N ARG A 76 -0.03 10.18 6.61
CA ARG A 76 0.92 9.41 5.80
C ARG A 76 0.46 7.96 5.73
N THR A 77 0.14 7.39 6.88
CA THR A 77 -0.36 6.02 6.96
C THR A 77 -1.76 5.84 6.36
N GLY A 78 -2.63 6.85 6.40
CA GLY A 78 -3.92 6.84 5.69
C GLY A 78 -3.74 6.77 4.17
N ILE A 79 -2.89 7.64 3.61
CA ILE A 79 -2.61 7.64 2.17
C ILE A 79 -1.83 6.38 1.75
N MET A 80 -0.91 5.85 2.57
CA MET A 80 -0.27 4.55 2.30
C MET A 80 -1.29 3.43 2.16
N SER A 81 -2.29 3.39 3.04
CA SER A 81 -3.37 2.41 2.95
C SER A 81 -4.20 2.60 1.66
N LEU A 82 -4.51 3.84 1.28
CA LEU A 82 -5.18 4.10 0.00
C LEU A 82 -4.33 3.71 -1.22
N ALA A 83 -3.02 3.91 -1.16
CA ALA A 83 -2.11 3.51 -2.23
C ALA A 83 -2.10 1.97 -2.40
N VAL A 84 -2.08 1.22 -1.29
CA VAL A 84 -2.21 -0.24 -1.34
C VAL A 84 -3.54 -0.65 -2.00
N THR A 85 -4.66 -0.01 -1.63
CA THR A 85 -5.94 -0.25 -2.28
C THR A 85 -5.89 0.00 -3.78
N LEU A 86 -5.36 1.15 -4.19
CA LEU A 86 -5.32 1.57 -5.59
C LEU A 86 -4.48 0.63 -6.45
N PHE A 87 -3.43 0.03 -5.88
CA PHE A 87 -2.60 -0.95 -6.58
C PHE A 87 -3.21 -2.35 -6.56
N PHE A 88 -3.63 -2.84 -5.40
CA PHE A 88 -4.03 -4.24 -5.25
C PHE A 88 -5.41 -4.52 -5.84
N PHE A 89 -6.34 -3.56 -5.82
CA PHE A 89 -7.69 -3.78 -6.35
C PHE A 89 -7.69 -4.04 -7.87
N PRO A 90 -7.08 -3.19 -8.73
CA PRO A 90 -7.00 -3.48 -10.16
C PRO A 90 -6.19 -4.73 -10.47
N LEU A 91 -5.09 -4.98 -9.75
CA LEU A 91 -4.28 -6.18 -9.94
C LEU A 91 -5.04 -7.46 -9.57
N ALA A 92 -5.95 -7.40 -8.61
CA ALA A 92 -6.83 -8.52 -8.32
C ALA A 92 -7.76 -8.83 -9.51
N LEU A 93 -8.32 -7.80 -10.15
CA LEU A 93 -9.15 -7.97 -11.35
C LEU A 93 -8.34 -8.57 -12.51
N VAL A 94 -7.09 -8.11 -12.69
CA VAL A 94 -6.18 -8.69 -13.68
C VAL A 94 -5.89 -10.15 -13.34
N ALA A 95 -5.59 -10.48 -12.09
CA ALA A 95 -5.34 -11.85 -11.65
C ALA A 95 -6.56 -12.77 -11.92
N ILE A 96 -7.78 -12.29 -11.66
CA ILE A 96 -9.02 -13.00 -11.98
C ILE A 96 -9.15 -13.21 -13.49
N SER A 97 -8.88 -12.19 -14.31
CA SER A 97 -8.96 -12.28 -15.77
C SER A 97 -7.93 -13.23 -16.40
N MET A 98 -6.87 -13.55 -15.67
CA MET A 98 -5.81 -14.48 -16.08
C MET A 98 -5.98 -15.88 -15.46
N ASP A 99 -7.15 -16.19 -14.88
CA ASP A 99 -7.43 -17.46 -14.21
C ASP A 99 -6.43 -17.81 -13.08
N ALA A 100 -5.87 -16.80 -12.42
CA ALA A 100 -5.03 -17.02 -11.25
C ALA A 100 -5.84 -17.70 -10.13
N THR A 101 -5.16 -18.50 -9.30
CA THR A 101 -5.83 -19.21 -8.21
C THR A 101 -6.38 -18.24 -7.15
N PHE A 102 -7.43 -18.66 -6.44
CA PHE A 102 -8.01 -17.91 -5.32
C PHE A 102 -6.98 -17.47 -4.26
N VAL A 103 -5.91 -18.25 -4.10
CA VAL A 103 -4.82 -17.98 -3.16
C VAL A 103 -4.08 -16.68 -3.50
N VAL A 104 -4.10 -16.24 -4.77
CA VAL A 104 -3.48 -15.00 -5.22
C VAL A 104 -4.49 -13.86 -5.25
N TRP A 105 -5.58 -13.99 -6.00
CA TRP A 105 -6.50 -12.86 -6.17
C TRP A 105 -7.32 -12.57 -4.91
N GLY A 106 -7.65 -13.59 -4.10
CA GLY A 106 -8.41 -13.42 -2.86
C GLY A 106 -7.75 -12.46 -1.89
N PRO A 107 -6.47 -12.70 -1.49
CA PRO A 107 -5.72 -11.77 -0.65
C PRO A 107 -5.59 -10.37 -1.22
N LEU A 108 -5.41 -10.22 -2.54
CA LEU A 108 -5.33 -8.88 -3.16
C LEU A 108 -6.62 -8.08 -2.94
N ILE A 109 -7.80 -8.69 -3.12
CA ILE A 109 -9.09 -8.04 -2.83
C ILE A 109 -9.21 -7.74 -1.33
N VAL A 110 -8.96 -8.74 -0.48
CA VAL A 110 -9.11 -8.58 0.98
C VAL A 110 -8.22 -7.45 1.50
N PHE A 111 -6.94 -7.42 1.11
CA PHE A 111 -6.03 -6.36 1.51
C PHE A 111 -6.43 -5.01 0.93
N ALA A 112 -6.92 -4.95 -0.31
CA ALA A 112 -7.38 -3.70 -0.90
C ALA A 112 -8.58 -3.12 -0.15
N VAL A 113 -9.59 -3.93 0.16
CA VAL A 113 -10.79 -3.52 0.89
C VAL A 113 -10.46 -3.09 2.32
N LEU A 114 -9.69 -3.90 3.04
CA LEU A 114 -9.29 -3.56 4.41
C LEU A 114 -8.44 -2.28 4.46
N SER A 115 -7.52 -2.12 3.50
CA SER A 115 -6.70 -0.90 3.41
C SER A 115 -7.54 0.32 3.03
N PHE A 116 -8.59 0.15 2.23
CA PHE A 116 -9.48 1.25 1.85
C PHE A 116 -10.21 1.78 3.08
N ILE A 117 -10.83 0.87 3.84
CA ILE A 117 -11.53 1.21 5.08
C ILE A 117 -10.57 1.85 6.08
N ALA A 118 -9.38 1.25 6.28
CA ALA A 118 -8.37 1.80 7.19
C ALA A 118 -7.89 3.19 6.76
N GLY A 119 -7.68 3.42 5.46
CA GLY A 119 -7.29 4.69 4.88
C GLY A 119 -8.35 5.77 5.12
N LEU A 120 -9.62 5.46 4.81
CA LEU A 120 -10.75 6.35 5.03
C LEU A 120 -10.89 6.74 6.50
N VAL A 121 -10.92 5.76 7.41
CA VAL A 121 -11.06 5.99 8.85
C VAL A 121 -9.95 6.92 9.34
N ARG A 122 -8.69 6.67 8.93
CA ARG A 122 -7.56 7.50 9.34
C ARG A 122 -7.66 8.93 8.84
N LEU A 123 -8.02 9.12 7.57
CA LEU A 123 -8.14 10.45 6.99
C LEU A 123 -9.31 11.23 7.57
N VAL A 124 -10.45 10.57 7.86
CA VAL A 124 -11.61 11.19 8.52
C VAL A 124 -11.25 11.62 9.95
N ILE A 125 -10.63 10.73 10.74
CA ILE A 125 -10.19 11.07 12.11
C ILE A 125 -9.22 12.26 12.07
N GLN A 126 -8.26 12.26 11.14
CA GLN A 126 -7.33 13.38 11.03
C GLN A 126 -8.02 14.67 10.60
N GLY A 127 -8.91 14.62 9.61
CA GLY A 127 -9.69 15.78 9.18
C GLY A 127 -10.49 16.37 10.35
N GLY A 128 -11.12 15.52 11.15
CA GLY A 128 -11.80 15.93 12.38
C GLY A 128 -10.87 16.57 13.41
N ILE A 129 -9.69 15.98 13.65
CA ILE A 129 -8.68 16.54 14.56
C ILE A 129 -8.18 17.91 14.06
N GLN A 130 -7.95 18.08 12.77
CA GLN A 130 -7.50 19.35 12.19
C GLN A 130 -8.59 20.43 12.32
N ALA A 131 -9.84 20.10 11.98
CA ALA A 131 -10.98 21.00 12.13
C ALA A 131 -11.18 21.42 13.60
N PHE A 132 -11.09 20.49 14.55
CA PHE A 132 -11.19 20.79 15.98
C PHE A 132 -10.07 21.73 16.45
N ARG A 133 -8.83 21.51 15.99
CA ARG A 133 -7.70 22.41 16.32
C ARG A 133 -7.86 23.81 15.72
N LYS A 134 -8.44 23.92 14.51
CA LYS A 134 -8.72 25.19 13.84
C LYS A 134 -9.79 25.98 14.61
N TYR A 135 -10.88 25.30 14.97
CA TYR A 135 -11.94 25.84 15.84
C TYR A 135 -11.40 26.31 17.20
N LYS A 136 -10.59 25.50 17.89
CA LYS A 136 -10.00 25.87 19.18
C LYS A 136 -9.06 27.08 19.09
N ARG A 137 -8.46 27.33 17.92
CA ARG A 137 -7.59 28.50 17.67
C ARG A 137 -8.35 29.74 17.22
N GLY A 138 -9.67 29.67 17.05
CA GLY A 138 -10.48 30.80 16.58
C GLY A 138 -10.21 31.18 15.11
N GLU A 139 -9.59 30.28 14.34
CA GLU A 139 -9.38 30.49 12.90
C GLU A 139 -10.70 30.17 12.17
N GLU A 140 -11.31 31.14 11.50
CA GLU A 140 -12.55 30.94 10.75
C GLU A 140 -12.41 29.87 9.65
N PHE A 141 -13.48 29.09 9.46
CA PHE A 141 -13.51 27.87 8.62
C PHE A 141 -13.09 28.13 7.17
#